data_AF-A0A932QS75-F1
#
_entry.id   AF-A0A932QS75-F1
#
_cell.length_a   1.000
_cell.length_b   1.000
_cell.length_c   1.000
_cell.angle_alpha   90.00
_cell.angle_beta   90.00
_cell.angle_gamma   90.00
#
_symmetry.space_group_name_H-M   'P 1'
#
loop_
_entity.id
_entity.type
_entity.pdbx_description
1 polymer ?
#
loop_
_entity_poly.entity_id
_entity_poly.type
_entity_poly.pdbx_seq_one_letter_code
_entity_poly.pdbx_strand_id
1 'polypeptide(L)'
;MFRFGLQPVLNFRKRREEEKQKELAAVNAEHRKIVAELLALSADREAKSTELNGLLARPTDVMTLRLYSNFLIWRDVDVELKKKELGESGGRMRKKQGELRECVRRKRMLEVLRERRLAAHVREERLRERILMDEIAANIWFKEGP
;
A
#
# COMPACT_ATOMS: atom_id res chain seq x y z
N MET A 1 -21.28 -26.92 13.38
CA MET A 1 -20.78 -25.58 12.94
C MET A 1 -19.26 -25.57 12.89
N PHE A 2 -18.67 -25.15 11.77
CA PHE A 2 -17.22 -25.12 11.57
C PHE A 2 -16.49 -24.14 12.50
N ARG A 3 -15.39 -24.57 13.12
CA ARG A 3 -14.47 -23.70 13.88
C ARG A 3 -13.05 -23.82 13.34
N PHE A 4 -12.44 -22.69 13.01
CA PHE A 4 -11.06 -22.66 12.56
C PHE A 4 -10.13 -22.36 13.75
N GLY A 5 -9.34 -23.35 14.18
CA GLY A 5 -8.46 -23.20 15.35
C GLY A 5 -7.44 -22.06 15.26
N LEU A 6 -7.07 -21.64 14.04
CA LEU A 6 -6.16 -20.52 13.81
C LEU A 6 -6.88 -19.19 13.53
N GLN A 7 -8.18 -19.09 13.82
CA GLN A 7 -8.94 -17.86 13.65
C GLN A 7 -8.35 -16.68 14.43
N PRO A 8 -7.86 -16.82 15.68
CA PRO A 8 -7.20 -15.71 16.39
C PRO A 8 -5.96 -15.20 15.66
N VAL A 9 -5.14 -16.12 15.12
CA VAL A 9 -3.93 -15.76 14.35
C VAL A 9 -4.30 -15.05 13.05
N LEU A 10 -5.34 -15.51 12.36
CA LEU A 10 -5.84 -14.86 11.14
C LEU A 10 -6.33 -13.43 11.45
N ASN A 11 -7.07 -13.24 12.54
CA ASN A 11 -7.55 -11.92 12.96
C ASN A 11 -6.38 -10.99 13.31
N PHE A 12 -5.37 -11.49 14.03
CA PHE A 12 -4.14 -10.74 14.30
C PHE A 12 -3.43 -10.31 13.00
N ARG A 13 -3.32 -11.20 12.01
CA ARG A 13 -2.70 -10.87 10.72
C ARG A 13 -3.50 -9.84 9.92
N LYS A 14 -4.83 -9.84 10.00
CA LYS A 14 -5.69 -8.81 9.41
C LYS A 14 -5.40 -7.43 10.02
N ARG A 15 -5.39 -7.33 11.35
CA ARG A 15 -5.05 -6.09 12.06
C ARG A 15 -3.66 -5.58 11.68
N ARG A 16 -2.68 -6.48 11.63
CA ARG A 16 -1.30 -6.13 11.24
C ARG A 16 -1.19 -5.64 9.80
N GLU A 17 -1.99 -6.17 8.87
CA GLU A 17 -2.07 -5.64 7.51
C GLU A 17 -2.67 -4.24 7.49
N GLU A 18 -3.77 -4.00 8.21
CA GLU A 18 -4.41 -2.68 8.32
C GLU A 18 -3.43 -1.64 8.90
N GLU A 19 -2.66 -2.01 9.92
CA GLU A 19 -1.57 -1.18 10.46
C GLU A 19 -0.54 -0.81 9.38
N LYS A 20 -0.08 -1.80 8.60
CA LYS A 20 0.90 -1.57 7.53
C LYS A 20 0.33 -0.76 6.36
N GLN A 21 -0.95 -0.88 6.06
CA GLN A 21 -1.63 -0.02 5.09
C GLN A 21 -1.66 1.44 5.57
N LYS A 22 -1.96 1.67 6.86
CA LYS A 22 -1.93 3.02 7.46
C LYS A 22 -0.52 3.62 7.44
N GLU A 23 0.49 2.84 7.82
CA GLU A 23 1.89 3.27 7.76
C GLU A 23 2.31 3.65 6.32
N LEU A 24 1.94 2.83 5.33
CA LEU A 24 2.22 3.13 3.92
C LEU A 24 1.49 4.39 3.45
N ALA A 25 0.23 4.58 3.86
CA ALA A 25 -0.54 5.78 3.51
C ALA A 25 0.11 7.05 4.05
N ALA A 26 0.61 7.02 5.29
CA ALA A 26 1.31 8.16 5.90
C ALA A 26 2.58 8.52 5.12
N VAL A 27 3.43 7.53 4.81
CA VAL A 27 4.67 7.75 4.03
C VAL A 27 4.36 8.23 2.61
N ASN A 28 3.28 7.73 2.00
CA ASN A 28 2.87 8.16 0.66
C ASN A 28 2.36 9.62 0.67
N ALA A 29 1.67 10.05 1.72
CA ALA A 29 1.26 11.44 1.88
C ALA A 29 2.47 12.37 2.00
N GLU A 30 3.45 12.00 2.82
CA GLU A 30 4.73 12.72 2.95
C GLU A 30 5.48 12.79 1.61
N HIS A 31 5.57 11.65 0.90
CA HIS A 31 6.20 11.59 -0.42
C HIS A 31 5.55 12.55 -1.43
N ARG A 32 4.21 12.56 -1.49
CA ARG A 32 3.46 13.47 -2.37
C ARG A 32 3.70 14.93 -2.02
N LYS A 33 3.81 15.26 -0.73
CA LYS A 33 4.14 16.62 -0.28
C LYS A 33 5.52 17.05 -0.79
N ILE A 34 6.53 16.19 -0.64
CA ILE A 34 7.89 16.46 -1.14
C ILE A 34 7.90 16.63 -2.66
N VAL A 35 7.17 15.79 -3.40
CA VAL A 35 7.02 15.96 -4.86
C VAL A 35 6.41 17.31 -5.21
N ALA A 36 5.33 17.71 -4.54
CA ALA A 36 4.68 18.99 -4.78
C ALA A 36 5.60 20.18 -4.48
N GLU A 37 6.34 20.12 -3.37
CA GLU A 37 7.33 21.15 -3.00
C GLU A 37 8.46 21.24 -4.04
N LEU A 38 8.98 20.11 -4.52
CA LEU A 38 10.02 20.08 -5.54
C LEU A 38 9.53 20.66 -6.88
N LEU A 39 8.30 20.34 -7.28
CA LEU A 39 7.69 20.90 -8.49
C LEU A 39 7.53 22.42 -8.37
N ALA A 40 7.03 22.90 -7.23
CA ALA A 40 6.89 24.33 -6.98
C ALA A 40 8.24 25.08 -7.02
N LEU A 41 9.28 24.52 -6.38
CA LEU A 41 10.64 25.10 -6.40
C LEU A 41 11.24 25.12 -7.80
N SER A 42 11.04 24.04 -8.57
CA SER A 42 11.55 23.95 -9.94
C SER A 42 10.86 24.96 -10.85
N ALA A 43 9.53 25.11 -10.72
CA ALA A 43 8.75 26.11 -11.46
C ALA A 43 9.16 27.55 -11.12
N ASP A 44 9.36 27.86 -9.83
CA ASP A 44 9.82 29.19 -9.39
C ASP A 44 11.22 29.52 -9.95
N ARG A 45 12.12 28.54 -9.91
CA ARG A 45 13.47 28.66 -10.49
C ARG A 45 13.42 28.91 -12.00
N GLU A 46 12.60 28.17 -12.74
CA GLU A 46 12.44 28.36 -14.19
C GLU A 46 11.82 29.72 -14.53
N ALA A 47 10.80 30.15 -13.78
CA ALA A 47 10.19 31.47 -13.96
C ALA A 47 11.22 32.59 -13.77
N LYS A 48 12.04 32.51 -12.72
CA LYS A 48 13.08 33.50 -12.43
C LYS A 48 14.26 33.45 -13.39
N SER A 49 14.60 32.27 -13.91
CA SER A 49 15.57 32.13 -14.98
C SER A 49 15.08 32.80 -16.28
N THR A 50 13.79 32.68 -16.59
CA THR A 50 13.18 33.30 -17.77
C THR A 50 13.12 34.81 -17.63
N GLU A 51 12.79 35.32 -16.43
CA GLU A 51 12.82 36.75 -16.10
C GLU A 51 14.23 37.33 -16.27
N LEU A 52 15.27 36.64 -15.77
CA LEU A 52 16.67 37.05 -15.96
C LEU A 52 17.05 37.14 -17.43
N ASN A 53 16.67 36.16 -18.25
CA ASN A 53 16.94 36.19 -19.69
C ASN A 53 16.28 37.39 -20.37
N GLY A 54 15.07 37.78 -19.94
CA GLY A 54 14.41 38.99 -20.42
C GLY A 54 15.12 40.29 -20.01
N LEU A 55 15.70 40.32 -18.80
CA LEU A 55 16.48 41.46 -18.31
C LEU A 55 17.81 41.62 -19.04
N LEU A 56 18.46 40.51 -19.42
CA LEU A 56 19.70 40.54 -20.20
C LEU A 56 19.52 41.17 -21.60
N ALA A 57 18.31 41.17 -22.14
CA ALA A 57 17.99 41.83 -23.42
C ALA A 57 17.82 43.36 -23.30
N ARG A 58 17.95 43.93 -22.09
CA ARG A 58 17.77 45.36 -21.81
C ARG A 58 18.99 45.93 -21.08
N PRO A 59 19.25 47.25 -21.16
CA PRO A 59 20.25 47.90 -20.31
C PRO A 59 19.82 47.75 -18.85
N THR A 60 20.52 46.89 -18.12
CA THR A 60 20.19 46.53 -16.72
C THR A 60 21.45 46.71 -15.86
N ASP A 61 21.25 47.17 -14.63
CA ASP A 61 22.33 47.36 -13.67
C ASP A 61 22.99 46.02 -13.26
N VAL A 62 24.32 46.04 -13.10
CA VAL A 62 25.14 44.87 -12.77
C VAL A 62 24.78 44.28 -11.41
N MET A 63 24.38 45.11 -10.42
CA MET A 63 23.99 44.60 -9.11
C MET A 63 22.68 43.82 -9.19
N THR A 64 21.76 44.22 -10.06
CA THR A 64 20.52 43.48 -10.33
C THR A 64 20.83 42.11 -10.91
N LEU A 65 21.72 42.04 -11.92
CA LEU A 65 22.13 40.75 -12.50
C LEU A 65 22.80 39.83 -11.46
N ARG A 66 23.63 40.38 -10.58
CA ARG A 66 24.27 39.62 -9.49
C ARG A 66 23.25 39.07 -8.50
N LEU A 67 22.23 39.85 -8.15
CA LEU A 67 21.13 39.43 -7.27
C LEU A 67 20.38 38.22 -7.84
N TYR A 68 20.01 38.27 -9.13
CA TYR A 68 19.36 37.15 -9.81
C TYR A 68 20.27 35.91 -9.89
N SER A 69 21.53 36.09 -10.26
CA SER A 69 22.49 34.99 -10.32
C SER A 69 22.63 34.29 -8.97
N ASN A 70 22.78 35.06 -7.89
CA ASN A 70 22.87 34.51 -6.53
C ASN A 70 21.58 33.78 -6.14
N PHE A 71 20.41 34.36 -6.43
CA PHE A 71 19.13 33.71 -6.16
C PHE A 71 19.01 32.37 -6.88
N LEU A 72 19.35 32.30 -8.18
CA LEU A 72 19.29 31.07 -8.95
C LEU A 72 20.24 30.00 -8.41
N ILE A 73 21.46 30.36 -8.00
CA ILE A 73 22.41 29.44 -7.37
C ILE A 73 21.80 28.85 -6.08
N TRP A 74 21.22 29.68 -5.21
CA TRP A 74 20.58 29.20 -3.99
C TRP A 74 19.38 28.30 -4.28
N ARG A 75 18.55 28.66 -5.28
CA ARG A 75 17.43 27.82 -5.70
C ARG A 75 17.89 26.47 -6.26
N ASP A 76 18.97 26.42 -7.02
CA ASP A 76 19.53 25.16 -7.52
C ASP A 76 19.98 24.27 -6.35
N VAL A 77 20.59 24.84 -5.31
CA VAL A 77 20.92 24.11 -4.07
C VAL A 77 19.66 23.57 -3.38
N ASP A 78 18.61 24.37 -3.24
CA ASP A 78 17.35 23.95 -2.60
C ASP A 78 16.66 22.83 -3.38
N VAL A 79 16.66 22.91 -4.71
CA VAL A 79 16.13 21.86 -5.61
C VAL A 79 16.91 20.56 -5.42
N GLU A 80 18.24 20.61 -5.38
CA GLU A 80 19.06 19.41 -5.18
C GLU A 80 18.87 18.79 -3.79
N LEU A 81 18.72 19.61 -2.74
CA LEU A 81 18.37 19.13 -1.41
C LEU A 81 17.01 18.42 -1.40
N LYS A 82 16.00 19.01 -2.06
CA LYS A 82 14.67 18.41 -2.16
C LYS A 82 14.65 17.14 -3.00
N LYS A 83 15.46 17.04 -4.05
CA LYS A 83 15.64 15.78 -4.80
C LYS A 83 16.23 14.67 -3.93
N LYS A 84 17.19 14.98 -3.07
CA LYS A 84 17.74 14.00 -2.10
C LYS A 84 16.66 13.53 -1.14
N GLU A 85 15.90 14.45 -0.56
CA GLU A 85 14.77 14.14 0.33
C GLU A 85 13.72 13.26 -0.38
N LEU A 86 13.42 13.55 -1.65
CA LEU A 86 12.52 12.75 -2.48
C LEU A 86 13.05 11.32 -2.67
N GLY A 87 14.35 11.17 -2.92
CA GLY A 87 15.01 9.88 -3.04
C GLY A 87 14.88 9.03 -1.77
N GLU A 88 15.14 9.64 -0.61
CA GLU A 88 15.00 8.99 0.70
C GLU A 88 13.54 8.60 0.98
N SER A 89 12.60 9.51 0.72
CA SER A 89 11.16 9.26 0.86
C SER A 89 10.69 8.12 -0.05
N GLY A 90 11.17 8.08 -1.29
CA GLY A 90 10.92 6.96 -2.21
C GLY A 90 11.48 5.63 -1.69
N GLY A 91 12.66 5.65 -1.05
CA GLY A 91 13.23 4.51 -0.34
C GLY A 91 12.35 4.02 0.80
N ARG A 92 11.86 4.94 1.66
CA ARG A 92 10.92 4.63 2.75
C ARG A 92 9.63 4.01 2.22
N MET A 93 9.07 4.56 1.14
CA MET A 93 7.85 4.04 0.50
C MET A 93 8.05 2.61 0.00
N ARG A 94 9.13 2.33 -0.73
CA ARG A 94 9.45 0.98 -1.23
C ARG A 94 9.60 -0.03 -0.08
N LYS A 95 10.26 0.37 1.00
CA LYS A 95 10.39 -0.47 2.20
C LYS A 95 9.02 -0.83 2.79
N LYS A 96 8.14 0.16 2.97
CA LYS A 96 6.78 -0.06 3.50
C LYS A 96 5.90 -0.89 2.59
N GLN A 97 6.02 -0.72 1.27
CA GLN A 97 5.35 -1.60 0.31
C GLN A 97 5.82 -3.05 0.44
N GLY A 98 7.12 -3.28 0.64
CA GLY A 98 7.67 -4.61 0.91
C GLY A 98 7.11 -5.23 2.19
N GLU A 99 7.09 -4.47 3.29
CA GLU A 99 6.52 -4.91 4.58
C GLU A 99 5.03 -5.30 4.44
N LEU A 100 4.24 -4.50 3.70
CA LEU A 100 2.83 -4.77 3.46
C LEU A 100 2.64 -6.04 2.62
N ARG A 101 3.40 -6.21 1.53
CA ARG A 101 3.33 -7.41 0.68
C ARG A 101 3.60 -8.68 1.49
N GLU A 102 4.59 -8.65 2.38
CA GLU A 102 4.88 -9.76 3.29
C GLU A 102 3.72 -10.07 4.24
N CYS A 103 3.08 -9.05 4.81
CA CYS A 103 1.92 -9.21 5.67
C CYS A 103 0.73 -9.82 4.92
N VAL A 104 0.44 -9.32 3.71
CA VAL A 104 -0.61 -9.84 2.83
C VAL A 104 -0.35 -11.30 2.48
N ARG A 105 0.88 -11.65 2.06
CA ARG A 105 1.28 -13.02 1.74
C ARG A 105 1.03 -13.95 2.94
N ARG A 106 1.49 -13.55 4.12
CA ARG A 106 1.31 -14.32 5.36
C ARG A 106 -0.17 -14.48 5.72
N LYS A 107 -0.99 -13.43 5.60
CA LYS A 107 -2.43 -13.53 5.81
C LYS A 107 -3.06 -14.53 4.83
N ARG A 108 -2.75 -14.39 3.53
CA ARG A 108 -3.35 -15.20 2.46
C ARG A 108 -3.13 -16.69 2.66
N MET A 109 -1.96 -17.09 3.14
CA MET A 109 -1.69 -18.50 3.48
C MET A 109 -2.69 -19.07 4.52
N LEU A 110 -3.05 -18.29 5.55
CA LEU A 110 -4.02 -18.74 6.56
C LEU A 110 -5.46 -18.73 6.04
N GLU A 111 -5.80 -17.79 5.16
CA GLU A 111 -7.12 -17.76 4.50
C GLU A 111 -7.32 -19.01 3.65
N VAL A 112 -6.34 -19.33 2.80
CA VAL A 112 -6.37 -20.55 1.97
C VAL A 112 -6.45 -21.81 2.84
N LEU A 113 -5.71 -21.87 3.95
CA LEU A 113 -5.80 -22.99 4.89
C LEU A 113 -7.20 -23.11 5.51
N ARG A 114 -7.81 -21.99 5.89
CA ARG A 114 -9.18 -21.94 6.43
C ARG A 114 -10.19 -22.42 5.39
N GLU A 115 -10.09 -21.93 4.16
CA GLU A 115 -10.97 -22.29 3.04
C GLU A 115 -10.91 -23.80 2.78
N ARG A 116 -9.71 -24.39 2.73
CA ARG A 116 -9.52 -25.84 2.56
C ARG A 116 -10.15 -26.65 3.70
N ARG A 117 -9.96 -26.22 4.95
CA ARG A 117 -10.54 -26.90 6.12
C ARG A 117 -12.07 -26.79 6.16
N LEU A 118 -12.62 -25.64 5.77
CA LEU A 118 -14.06 -25.46 5.66
C LEU A 118 -14.64 -26.39 4.59
N ALA A 119 -14.01 -26.47 3.41
CA ALA A 119 -14.42 -27.37 2.34
C ALA A 119 -14.34 -28.86 2.75
N ALA A 120 -13.35 -29.24 3.55
CA ALA A 120 -13.28 -30.59 4.12
C ALA A 120 -14.44 -30.85 5.09
N HIS A 121 -14.68 -29.93 6.04
CA HIS A 121 -15.77 -30.06 7.00
C HIS A 121 -17.15 -30.16 6.32
N VAL A 122 -17.43 -29.34 5.30
CA VAL A 122 -18.69 -29.42 4.54
C VAL A 122 -18.84 -30.77 3.84
N ARG A 123 -17.75 -31.35 3.31
CA ARG A 123 -17.79 -32.69 2.70
C ARG A 123 -18.08 -33.79 3.72
N GLU A 124 -17.49 -33.70 4.90
CA GLU A 124 -17.75 -34.65 6.01
C GLU A 124 -19.19 -34.57 6.50
N GLU A 125 -19.72 -33.36 6.71
CA GLU A 125 -21.12 -33.18 7.14
C GLU A 125 -22.09 -33.75 6.10
N ARG A 126 -21.89 -33.46 4.81
CA ARG A 126 -22.70 -34.04 3.72
C ARG A 126 -22.60 -35.56 3.62
N LEU A 127 -21.47 -36.14 4.03
CA LEU A 127 -21.32 -37.60 4.06
C LEU A 127 -22.11 -38.19 5.24
N ARG A 128 -22.01 -37.58 6.43
CA ARG A 128 -22.78 -37.98 7.61
C ARG A 128 -24.29 -37.85 7.38
N GLU A 129 -24.73 -36.75 6.77
CA GLU A 129 -26.14 -36.54 6.42
C GLU A 129 -26.65 -37.61 5.45
N ARG A 130 -25.86 -37.97 4.42
CA ARG A 130 -26.24 -39.04 3.49
C ARG A 130 -26.35 -40.40 4.18
N ILE A 131 -25.36 -40.77 4.98
CA ILE A 131 -25.37 -42.03 5.74
C ILE A 131 -26.62 -42.09 6.64
N LEU A 132 -26.93 -41.01 7.36
CA LEU A 132 -28.11 -40.93 8.20
C LEU A 132 -29.42 -41.08 7.40
N MET A 133 -29.51 -40.46 6.21
CA MET A 133 -30.69 -40.58 5.35
C MET A 133 -30.86 -42.00 4.80
N ASP A 134 -29.75 -42.65 4.41
CA ASP A 134 -29.76 -44.04 3.95
C ASP A 134 -30.20 -44.99 5.08
N GLU A 135 -29.72 -44.77 6.31
CA GLU A 135 -30.15 -45.52 7.50
C GLU A 135 -31.64 -45.32 7.82
N ILE A 136 -32.14 -44.08 7.73
CA ILE A 136 -33.57 -43.79 7.92
C ILE A 136 -34.41 -44.48 6.84
N ALA A 137 -34.01 -44.37 5.57
CA ALA A 137 -34.70 -44.99 4.46
C ALA A 137 -34.75 -46.52 4.58
N ALA A 138 -33.63 -47.15 4.96
CA ALA A 138 -33.57 -48.58 5.22
C ALA A 138 -34.53 -48.97 6.36
N ASN A 139 -34.52 -48.25 7.47
CA ASN A 139 -35.40 -48.52 8.62
C ASN A 139 -36.88 -48.35 8.29
N ILE A 140 -37.25 -47.36 7.48
CA ILE A 140 -38.64 -47.18 7.01
C ILE A 140 -39.03 -48.35 6.11
N TRP A 141 -38.18 -48.71 5.14
CA TRP A 141 -38.42 -49.84 4.23
C TRP A 141 -38.58 -51.17 4.98
N PHE A 142 -37.78 -51.41 6.03
CA PHE A 142 -37.93 -52.59 6.89
C PHE A 142 -39.21 -52.57 7.76
N LYS A 143 -39.72 -51.40 8.15
CA LYS A 143 -40.97 -51.28 8.92
C LYS A 143 -42.22 -51.37 8.06
N GLU A 144 -42.15 -50.86 6.83
CA GLU A 144 -43.25 -50.84 5.86
C GLU A 144 -43.10 -51.96 4.81
N GLY A 145 -42.44 -53.08 5.15
CA GLY A 145 -42.08 -54.15 4.20
C GLY A 145 -43.20 -54.50 3.21
N PRO A 146 -42.83 -54.96 2.00
CA PRO A 146 -43.69 -55.00 0.81
C PRO A 146 -45.08 -55.60 1.01
#